data_AF-A0A0K1W376-F1
#
_entry.id   AF-A0A0K1W376-F1
#
_cell.length_a   1.000
_cell.length_b   1.000
_cell.length_c   1.000
_cell.angle_alpha   90.00
_cell.angle_beta   90.00
_cell.angle_gamma   90.00
#
_symmetry.space_group_name_H-M   'P 1'
#
loop_
_entity.id
_entity.type
_entity.pdbx_description
1 polymer ?
#
loop_
_entity_poly.entity_id
_entity_poly.type
_entity_poly.pdbx_seq_one_letter_code
_entity_poly.pdbx_strand_id
1 'polypeptide(L)' 'KRYFLTAANHTDKIAVVDSKDQKMAALVDVDKIPHPGRGANFIHPKCGPVWATSALGNENVTLIATDPDN' A
#
# COMPACT_ATOMS: atom_id res chain seq x y z
N LYS A 1 4.30 12.57 6.33
CA LYS A 1 4.06 11.50 5.33
C LYS A 1 3.11 12.06 4.29
N ARG A 2 3.46 12.03 3.00
CA ARG A 2 2.65 12.61 1.91
C ARG A 2 1.49 11.70 1.52
N TYR A 3 1.74 10.40 1.41
CA TYR A 3 0.73 9.42 1.06
C TYR A 3 0.28 8.61 2.28
N PHE A 4 -1.03 8.37 2.35
CA PHE A 4 -1.67 7.50 3.32
C PHE A 4 -2.20 6.25 2.59
N LEU A 5 -1.81 5.06 3.05
CA LEU A 5 -2.19 3.78 2.46
C LEU A 5 -3.09 3.04 3.45
N THR A 6 -4.27 2.63 2.99
CA THR A 6 -5.24 1.89 3.80
C THR A 6 -5.93 0.80 2.99
N ALA A 7 -6.36 -0.27 3.67
CA ALA A 7 -7.14 -1.32 3.04
C ALA A 7 -8.56 -0.85 2.70
N ALA A 8 -9.01 -1.19 1.50
CA ALA A 8 -10.41 -1.28 1.12
C ALA A 8 -10.82 -2.76 1.24
N ASN A 9 -11.07 -3.16 2.48
CA ASN A 9 -11.12 -4.53 3.01
C ASN A 9 -12.25 -5.44 2.46
N HIS A 10 -13.12 -4.96 1.57
CA HIS A 10 -14.11 -5.78 0.86
C HIS A 10 -13.93 -5.82 -0.67
N THR A 11 -12.92 -5.14 -1.22
CA THR A 11 -12.69 -5.08 -2.67
C THR A 11 -11.31 -5.55 -3.09
N ASP A 12 -10.55 -6.18 -2.18
CA ASP A 12 -9.17 -6.63 -2.41
C ASP A 12 -8.29 -5.52 -3.00
N LYS A 13 -8.42 -4.31 -2.45
CA LYS A 13 -7.70 -3.12 -2.90
C LYS A 13 -7.01 -2.37 -1.76
N ILE A 14 -5.93 -1.68 -2.08
CA ILE A 14 -5.32 -0.64 -1.25
C ILE A 14 -5.64 0.72 -1.84
N ALA A 15 -6.22 1.61 -1.04
CA ALA A 15 -6.42 3.00 -1.39
C ALA A 15 -5.19 3.82 -0.98
N VAL A 16 -4.67 4.59 -1.93
CA VAL A 16 -3.56 5.53 -1.72
C VAL A 16 -4.12 6.94 -1.80
N VAL A 17 -4.00 7.70 -0.71
CA VAL A 17 -4.51 9.08 -0.60
C VAL A 17 -3.32 10.03 -0.47
N ASP A 18 -3.23 11.03 -1.36
CA ASP A 18 -2.31 12.15 -1.15
C ASP A 18 -2.89 13.04 -0.04
N SER A 19 -2.25 13.02 1.12
CA SER A 19 -2.66 13.79 2.30
C SER A 19 -2.43 15.29 2.14
N LYS A 20 -1.58 15.71 1.19
CA LYS A 20 -1.34 17.13 0.88
C LYS A 20 -2.51 17.70 0.08
N ASP A 21 -2.91 17.00 -0.98
CA ASP A 21 -3.96 17.47 -1.89
C ASP A 21 -5.35 16.92 -1.55
N GLN A 22 -5.43 16.04 -0.54
CA GLN A 22 -6.64 15.37 -0.05
C GLN A 22 -7.42 14.65 -1.16
N LYS A 23 -6.69 14.01 -2.08
CA LYS A 23 -7.24 13.31 -3.24
C LYS A 23 -6.77 11.86 -3.28
N MET A 24 -7.59 11.01 -3.89
CA MET A 24 -7.21 9.65 -4.20
C MET A 24 -6.12 9.67 -5.27
N ALA A 25 -4.94 9.15 -4.93
CA ALA A 25 -3.79 9.05 -5.83
C ALA A 25 -3.84 7.75 -6.64
N ALA A 26 -4.23 6.64 -6.00
CA ALA A 26 -4.34 5.34 -6.67
C ALA A 26 -5.29 4.38 -5.93
N LEU A 27 -5.79 3.40 -6.67
CA LEU A 27 -6.40 2.18 -6.15
C LEU A 27 -5.58 1.00 -6.70
N VAL A 28 -4.93 0.27 -5.80
CA VAL A 28 -4.02 -0.83 -6.14
C VAL A 28 -4.69 -2.15 -5.84
N ASP A 29 -4.77 -3.04 -6.83
CA ASP A 29 -5.27 -4.41 -6.65
C ASP A 29 -4.29 -5.26 -5.83
N VAL A 30 -4.83 -6.06 -4.92
CA VAL A 30 -4.06 -7.03 -4.11
C VAL A 30 -4.78 -8.37 -4.08
N ASP A 31 -4.06 -9.44 -3.76
CA ASP A 31 -4.62 -10.80 -3.93
C ASP A 31 -5.81 -11.12 -3.04
N LYS A 32 -5.77 -10.76 -1.74
CA LYS A 32 -6.89 -11.02 -0.82
C LYS A 32 -6.77 -10.30 0.51
N ILE A 33 -7.87 -9.68 0.97
CA ILE A 33 -8.09 -9.08 2.31
C ILE A 33 -6.80 -8.49 2.90
N PRO A 34 -6.33 -7.35 2.38
CA PRO A 34 -5.17 -6.70 2.98
C PRO A 34 -5.50 -6.34 4.43
N HIS A 35 -4.61 -6.69 5.37
CA HIS A 35 -4.75 -6.32 6.78
C HIS A 35 -3.60 -5.41 7.24
N PRO A 36 -3.48 -4.21 6.66
CA PRO A 36 -2.45 -3.27 7.03
C PRO A 36 -2.85 -2.62 8.35
N GLY A 37 -2.10 -2.88 9.41
CA GLY A 37 -2.15 -1.98 10.58
C GLY A 37 -1.64 -0.59 10.14
N ARG A 38 -0.36 -0.31 10.43
CA ARG A 38 0.34 0.84 9.82
C ARG A 38 1.14 0.47 8.57
N GLY A 39 1.22 -0.84 8.28
CA GLY A 39 2.17 -1.45 7.34
C GLY A 39 3.63 -1.23 7.75
N ALA A 40 4.55 -1.66 6.89
CA ALA A 40 5.99 -1.47 7.05
C ALA A 40 6.56 -0.67 5.88
N ASN A 41 7.45 0.30 6.16
CA ASN A 41 8.10 1.12 5.13
C ASN A 41 9.60 0.80 5.13
N PHE A 42 10.18 0.51 3.97
CA PHE A 42 11.62 0.24 3.82
C PHE A 42 12.09 0.47 2.38
N ILE A 43 13.41 0.46 2.15
CA ILE A 43 14.00 0.54 0.82
C ILE A 43 14.23 -0.87 0.29
N HIS A 44 13.53 -1.22 -0.78
CA HIS A 44 13.75 -2.48 -1.50
C HIS A 44 14.94 -2.31 -2.47
N PRO A 45 15.89 -3.27 -2.54
CA PRO A 45 17.10 -3.15 -3.37
C PRO A 45 16.83 -2.88 -4.85
N LYS A 46 15.69 -3.36 -5.38
CA LYS A 46 15.30 -3.21 -6.79
C LYS A 46 14.20 -2.19 -7.04
N CYS A 47 13.28 -2.01 -6.09
CA CYS A 47 12.05 -1.24 -6.29
C CYS A 47 12.09 0.12 -5.60
N GLY A 48 13.19 0.45 -4.91
CA GLY A 48 13.31 1.69 -4.15
C GLY A 48 12.38 1.70 -2.93
N PRO A 49 11.88 2.88 -2.52
CA PRO A 49 10.95 3.01 -1.39
C PRO A 49 9.67 2.19 -1.59
N VAL A 50 9.38 1.28 -0.66
CA VAL A 50 8.16 0.47 -0.67
C VAL A 50 7.44 0.51 0.67
N TRP A 51 6.12 0.29 0.59
CA TRP A 51 5.26 -0.01 1.71
C TRP A 51 4.75 -1.45 1.60
N ALA A 52 4.77 -2.19 2.70
CA ALA A 52 4.37 -3.58 2.76
C ALA A 52 3.13 -3.81 3.64
N THR A 53 2.28 -4.74 3.21
CA THR A 53 1.17 -5.27 3.99
C THR A 53 1.09 -6.79 3.87
N SER A 54 0.70 -7.44 4.96
CA SER A 54 0.23 -8.82 4.94
C SER A 54 -1.24 -8.88 4.53
N ALA A 55 -1.68 -10.08 4.19
CA ALA A 55 -3.09 -10.42 3.96
C ALA A 55 -3.63 -11.26 5.12
N LEU A 56 -4.93 -11.12 5.43
CA LEU A 56 -5.59 -11.95 6.43
C LEU A 56 -6.03 -13.27 5.77
N GLY A 57 -5.62 -14.39 6.35
CA GLY A 57 -6.05 -15.72 5.90
C GLY A 57 -5.24 -16.33 4.74
N ASN A 58 -4.07 -15.77 4.40
CA ASN A 58 -3.05 -16.42 3.56
C ASN A 58 -1.63 -15.94 3.93
N GLU A 59 -0.59 -16.54 3.34
CA GLU A 59 0.82 -16.20 3.58
C GLU A 59 1.37 -15.05 2.71
N ASN A 60 0.54 -14.40 1.88
CA ASN A 60 1.03 -13.43 0.91
C ASN A 60 1.41 -12.10 1.57
N VAL A 61 2.50 -11.49 1.07
CA VAL A 61 2.95 -10.15 1.42
C VAL A 61 3.00 -9.30 0.17
N THR A 62 2.28 -8.19 0.18
CA THR A 62 2.22 -7.25 -0.94
C THR A 62 3.16 -6.08 -0.71
N LEU A 63 3.97 -5.75 -1.72
CA LEU A 63 4.82 -4.56 -1.74
C LEU A 63 4.25 -3.54 -2.72
N ILE A 64 4.07 -2.31 -2.27
CA ILE A 64 3.62 -1.16 -3.08
C ILE A 64 4.75 -0.15 -3.13
N ALA A 65 5.19 0.23 -4.33
CA ALA A 65 6.17 1.30 -4.50
C ALA A 65 5.55 2.64 -4.07
N THR A 66 6.31 3.43 -3.31
CA THR A 66 5.83 4.69 -2.73
C THR A 66 6.65 5.91 -3.16
N ASP A 67 7.45 5.76 -4.21
CA ASP A 67 8.20 6.84 -4.82
C ASP A 67 7.40 7.45 -5.98
N PRO A 68 6.85 8.67 -5.86
CA PRO A 68 6.05 9.28 -6.92
C PRO A 68 6.89 9.85 -8.07
N ASP A 69 8.21 9.98 -7.89
CA ASP A 69 9.09 10.67 -8.83
C ASP A 69 9.90 9.70 -9.73
N ASN A 70 9.66 8.38 -9.63
CA ASN A 70 10.29 7.31 -10.44
C ASN A 70 9.28 6.39 -11.11
#